data_AF-A0A917MEU8-F1
#
_entry.id   AF-A0A917MEU8-F1
#
_cell.length_a   1.000
_cell.length_b   1.000
_cell.length_c   1.000
_cell.angle_alpha   90.00
_cell.angle_beta   90.00
_cell.angle_gamma   90.00
#
_symmetry.space_group_name_H-M   'P 1'
#
loop_
_entity.id
_entity.type
_entity.pdbx_description
1 polymer ?
#
loop_
_entity_poly.entity_id
_entity_poly.type
_entity_poly.pdbx_seq_one_letter_code
_entity_poly.pdbx_strand_id
1 'polypeptide(L)'
;MAHAHESNTKRIWKVFGFLSLITLVEVAFGIIRPHSLVFTNFLGTNLLNWLFIILTLVKAYGIAWTFMHLEGEKTWFRRSIVWTAVFLICYLITLLLLEGGYIFDVLSPLVKWNY
;
A
#
# COMPACT_ATOMS: atom_id res chain seq x y z
N MET A 1 -22.24 -29.65 27.19
CA MET A 1 -20.79 -29.41 26.97
C MET A 1 -20.65 -27.97 26.53
N ALA A 2 -20.07 -27.11 27.38
CA ALA A 2 -19.96 -25.68 27.10
C ALA A 2 -19.01 -25.46 25.92
N HIS A 3 -19.52 -24.85 24.84
CA HIS A 3 -18.72 -24.46 23.69
C HIS A 3 -17.74 -23.37 24.13
N ALA A 4 -16.46 -23.72 24.24
CA ALA A 4 -15.39 -22.80 24.56
C ALA A 4 -15.30 -21.73 23.46
N HIS A 5 -15.42 -20.46 23.85
CA HIS A 5 -15.09 -19.32 23.01
C HIS A 5 -13.61 -19.40 22.60
N GLU A 6 -13.34 -19.88 21.39
CA GLU A 6 -11.99 -19.86 20.83
C GLU A 6 -11.60 -18.39 20.57
N SER A 7 -10.74 -17.86 21.44
CA SER A 7 -10.29 -16.46 21.38
C SER A 7 -9.38 -16.24 20.17
N ASN A 8 -9.91 -15.57 19.15
CA ASN A 8 -9.16 -15.08 17.99
C ASN A 8 -8.13 -13.98 18.33
N THR A 9 -8.07 -13.53 19.58
CA THR A 9 -7.15 -12.48 20.05
C THR A 9 -5.68 -12.85 19.89
N LYS A 10 -5.33 -14.14 20.09
CA LYS A 10 -3.95 -14.62 19.86
C LYS A 10 -3.52 -14.49 18.40
N ARG A 11 -4.45 -14.74 17.47
CA ARG A 11 -4.20 -14.63 16.03
C ARG A 11 -3.98 -13.18 15.62
N ILE A 12 -4.81 -12.28 16.14
CA ILE A 12 -4.70 -10.84 15.91
C ILE A 12 -3.33 -10.31 16.38
N TRP A 13 -2.91 -10.65 17.60
CA TRP A 13 -1.62 -10.21 18.14
C TRP A 13 -0.42 -10.73 17.34
N LYS A 14 -0.50 -11.95 16.81
CA LYS A 14 0.54 -12.53 15.95
C LYS A 14 0.67 -11.78 14.64
N VAL A 15 -0.46 -11.47 14.00
CA VAL A 15 -0.48 -10.77 12.70
C VAL A 15 -0.12 -9.30 12.88
N PHE A 16 -0.58 -8.66 13.96
CA PHE A 16 -0.19 -7.31 14.34
C PHE A 16 1.33 -7.20 14.52
N GLY A 17 1.95 -8.13 15.26
CA GLY A 17 3.40 -8.15 15.46
C GLY A 17 4.18 -8.30 14.14
N PHE A 18 3.71 -9.18 13.25
CA PHE A 18 4.32 -9.39 11.93
C PHE A 18 4.22 -8.13 11.04
N LEU A 19 3.04 -7.53 10.97
CA LEU A 19 2.80 -6.31 10.18
C LEU A 19 3.57 -5.11 10.75
N SER A 20 3.67 -5.00 12.08
CA SER A 20 4.48 -3.98 12.75
C SER A 20 5.97 -4.14 12.40
N LEU A 21 6.49 -5.37 12.45
CA LEU A 21 7.88 -5.66 12.08
C LEU A 21 8.17 -5.29 10.62
N ILE A 22 7.30 -5.70 9.68
CA ILE A 22 7.43 -5.32 8.26
C ILE A 22 7.45 -3.80 8.10
N THR A 23 6.58 -3.09 8.81
CA THR A 23 6.50 -1.62 8.72
C THR A 23 7.75 -0.95 9.28
N LEU A 24 8.31 -1.50 10.37
CA LEU A 24 9.54 -0.99 10.98
C LEU A 24 10.74 -1.20 10.04
N VAL A 25 10.81 -2.36 9.38
CA VAL A 25 11.79 -2.65 8.34
C VAL A 25 11.65 -1.69 7.16
N GLU A 26 10.43 -1.46 6.67
CA GLU A 26 10.12 -0.52 5.59
C GLU A 26 10.60 0.91 5.92
N VAL A 27 10.30 1.42 7.12
CA VAL A 27 10.77 2.73 7.58
C VAL A 27 12.30 2.77 7.73
N ALA A 28 12.91 1.72 8.29
CA ALA A 28 14.36 1.64 8.44
C ALA A 28 15.08 1.68 7.09
N PHE A 29 14.60 0.93 6.08
CA PHE A 29 15.12 1.01 4.71
C PHE A 29 14.90 2.38 4.07
N GLY A 30 13.80 3.06 4.40
CA GLY A 30 13.50 4.42 3.94
C GLY A 30 14.44 5.49 4.49
N ILE A 31 14.96 5.30 5.70
CA ILE A 31 15.92 6.19 6.35
C ILE A 31 17.34 5.87 5.89
N ILE A 32 17.74 4.59 5.92
CA ILE A 32 19.12 4.17 5.64
C ILE A 32 19.46 4.34 4.15
N ARG A 33 18.46 4.20 3.25
CA ARG A 33 18.61 4.36 1.78
C ARG A 33 19.92 3.78 1.24
N PRO A 34 20.17 2.47 1.42
CA PRO A 34 21.46 1.88 1.07
C PRO A 34 21.77 2.11 -0.41
N HIS A 35 22.97 2.66 -0.69
CA HIS A 35 23.41 3.00 -2.04
C HIS A 35 23.26 1.86 -3.05
N SER A 36 23.43 0.59 -2.64
CA SER A 36 23.27 -0.57 -3.52
C SER A 36 21.85 -0.72 -4.11
N LEU A 37 20.80 -0.32 -3.40
CA LEU A 37 19.40 -0.35 -3.90
C LEU A 37 19.01 0.90 -4.70
N VAL A 38 19.83 1.96 -4.64
CA VAL A 38 19.62 3.22 -5.37
C VAL A 38 20.34 3.18 -6.72
N PHE A 39 21.48 2.50 -6.84
CA PHE A 39 22.22 2.41 -8.10
C PHE A 39 21.75 1.28 -9.04
N THR A 40 20.96 0.33 -8.55
CA THR A 40 20.30 -0.68 -9.40
C THR A 40 18.94 -0.16 -9.84
N ASN A 41 18.89 0.39 -11.05
CA ASN A 41 17.64 0.78 -11.68
C ASN A 41 16.98 -0.44 -12.30
N PHE A 42 15.76 -0.76 -11.86
CA PHE A 42 14.92 -1.79 -12.45
C PHE A 42 13.62 -1.15 -12.94
N LEU A 43 13.35 -1.25 -14.25
CA LEU A 43 12.15 -0.65 -14.89
C LEU A 43 12.00 0.85 -14.60
N GLY A 44 13.08 1.64 -14.81
CA GLY A 44 13.01 3.10 -14.77
C GLY A 44 12.89 3.74 -13.38
N THR A 45 12.92 2.96 -12.29
CA THR A 45 12.95 3.47 -10.91
C THR A 45 13.95 2.70 -10.04
N ASN A 46 14.35 3.31 -8.92
CA ASN A 46 15.27 2.69 -7.96
C ASN A 46 14.65 1.41 -7.37
N LEU A 47 15.45 0.36 -7.19
CA LEU A 47 15.01 -0.92 -6.60
C LEU A 47 14.39 -0.75 -5.20
N LEU A 48 14.82 0.29 -4.48
CA LEU A 48 14.23 0.71 -3.22
C LEU A 48 12.72 1.02 -3.35
N ASN A 49 12.30 1.73 -4.41
CA ASN A 49 10.88 2.06 -4.63
C ASN A 49 10.06 0.80 -4.91
N TRP A 50 10.61 -0.14 -5.67
CA TRP A 50 9.97 -1.43 -5.90
C TRP A 50 9.75 -2.22 -4.61
N LEU A 51 10.74 -2.22 -3.71
CA LEU A 51 10.62 -2.84 -2.39
C LEU A 51 9.49 -2.18 -1.58
N PHE A 52 9.38 -0.85 -1.57
CA PHE A 52 8.28 -0.14 -0.92
C PHE A 52 6.92 -0.51 -1.49
N ILE A 53 6.78 -0.57 -2.81
CA ILE A 53 5.51 -0.93 -3.46
C ILE A 53 5.10 -2.36 -3.08
N ILE A 54 6.04 -3.31 -3.11
CA ILE A 54 5.74 -4.71 -2.77
C ILE A 54 5.37 -4.85 -1.28
N LEU A 55 6.16 -4.26 -0.37
CA LEU A 55 5.89 -4.32 1.07
C LEU A 55 4.55 -3.65 1.43
N THR A 56 4.22 -2.54 0.77
CA THR A 56 2.93 -1.84 0.96
C THR A 56 1.75 -2.66 0.45
N LEU A 57 1.88 -3.43 -0.64
CA LEU A 57 0.84 -4.35 -1.09
C LEU A 57 0.68 -5.54 -0.13
N VAL A 58 1.79 -6.13 0.33
CA VAL A 58 1.77 -7.27 1.28
C VAL A 58 1.08 -6.87 2.58
N LYS A 59 1.40 -5.69 3.14
CA LYS A 59 0.76 -5.22 4.38
C LYS A 59 -0.73 -4.90 4.17
N ALA A 60 -1.10 -4.30 3.04
CA ALA A 60 -2.50 -4.02 2.72
C ALA A 60 -3.33 -5.30 2.62
N TYR A 61 -2.79 -6.33 1.95
CA TYR A 61 -3.43 -7.65 1.90
C TYR A 61 -3.52 -8.29 3.29
N GLY A 62 -2.45 -8.23 4.08
CA GLY A 62 -2.45 -8.73 5.46
C GLY A 62 -3.54 -8.07 6.31
N ILE A 63 -3.68 -6.74 6.23
CA ILE A 63 -4.71 -6.00 6.97
C ILE A 63 -6.11 -6.39 6.51
N ALA A 64 -6.35 -6.38 5.20
CA ALA A 64 -7.66 -6.69 4.63
C ALA A 64 -8.07 -8.15 4.95
N TRP A 65 -7.13 -9.08 4.95
CA TRP A 65 -7.43 -10.48 5.24
C TRP A 65 -7.77 -10.72 6.72
N THR A 66 -6.95 -10.21 7.64
CA THR A 66 -7.06 -10.56 9.08
C THR A 66 -7.83 -9.55 9.93
N PHE A 67 -7.72 -8.24 9.66
CA PHE A 67 -8.45 -7.23 10.45
C PHE A 67 -9.86 -7.00 9.89
N MET A 68 -10.01 -6.98 8.56
CA MET A 68 -11.33 -6.85 7.94
C MET A 68 -12.07 -8.20 7.81
N HIS A 69 -11.54 -9.29 8.40
CA HIS A 69 -12.14 -10.62 8.45
C HIS A 69 -12.57 -11.18 7.08
N LEU A 70 -11.90 -10.79 6.00
CA LEU A 70 -12.20 -11.26 4.63
C LEU A 70 -11.85 -12.74 4.39
N GLU A 71 -11.18 -13.39 5.35
CA GLU A 71 -10.81 -14.80 5.29
C GLU A 71 -12.01 -15.75 5.25
N GLY A 72 -13.02 -15.51 6.10
CA GLY A 72 -14.20 -16.37 6.24
C GLY A 72 -15.39 -15.96 5.38
N GLU A 73 -15.26 -14.84 4.65
CA GLU A 73 -16.35 -14.23 3.89
C GLU A 73 -16.59 -14.87 2.53
N LYS A 74 -17.81 -14.72 2.00
CA LYS A 74 -18.16 -15.28 0.68
C LYS A 74 -17.26 -14.65 -0.38
N THR A 75 -16.76 -15.47 -1.32
CA THR A 75 -15.84 -15.02 -2.38
C THR A 75 -16.34 -13.80 -3.16
N TRP A 76 -17.65 -13.68 -3.35
CA TRP A 76 -18.28 -12.52 -3.99
C TRP A 76 -18.18 -11.23 -3.15
N PHE A 77 -18.34 -11.31 -1.83
CA PHE A 77 -18.24 -10.17 -0.93
C PHE A 77 -16.81 -9.64 -0.87
N ARG A 78 -15.84 -10.54 -0.78
CA ARG A 78 -14.40 -10.22 -0.87
C ARG A 78 -14.05 -9.54 -2.20
N ARG A 79 -14.58 -10.04 -3.31
CA ARG A 79 -14.35 -9.45 -4.64
C ARG A 79 -14.96 -8.06 -4.75
N SER A 80 -16.15 -7.84 -4.20
CA SER A 80 -16.79 -6.51 -4.19
C SER A 80 -15.89 -5.45 -3.57
N ILE A 81 -15.29 -5.75 -2.41
CA ILE A 81 -14.41 -4.81 -1.71
C ILE A 81 -13.10 -4.58 -2.47
N VAL A 82 -12.43 -5.67 -2.89
CA VAL A 82 -11.12 -5.57 -3.58
C VAL A 82 -11.25 -4.85 -4.92
N TRP A 83 -12.22 -5.21 -5.75
CA TRP A 83 -12.41 -4.58 -7.06
C TRP A 83 -12.83 -3.12 -6.95
N THR A 84 -13.70 -2.79 -5.99
CA THR A 84 -14.09 -1.40 -5.76
C THR A 84 -12.89 -0.56 -5.32
N ALA A 85 -12.06 -1.05 -4.40
CA ALA A 85 -10.87 -0.33 -3.96
C ALA A 85 -9.87 -0.11 -5.11
N VAL A 86 -9.60 -1.14 -5.92
CA VAL A 86 -8.70 -1.02 -7.08
C VAL A 86 -9.25 -0.01 -8.10
N PHE A 87 -10.55 -0.10 -8.42
CA PHE A 87 -11.21 0.84 -9.33
C PHE A 87 -11.10 2.28 -8.84
N LEU A 88 -11.42 2.53 -7.56
CA LEU A 88 -11.36 3.86 -6.97
C LEU A 88 -9.93 4.44 -6.95
N ILE A 89 -8.92 3.62 -6.64
CA ILE A 89 -7.52 4.07 -6.66
C ILE A 89 -7.09 4.46 -8.08
N CYS A 90 -7.38 3.63 -9.08
CA CYS A 90 -7.06 3.95 -10.48
C CYS A 90 -7.78 5.21 -10.95
N TYR A 91 -9.06 5.36 -10.60
CA TYR A 91 -9.86 6.54 -10.93
C TYR A 91 -9.31 7.82 -10.27
N LEU A 92 -8.94 7.75 -8.98
CA LEU A 92 -8.34 8.87 -8.25
C LEU A 92 -7.00 9.30 -8.86
N ILE A 93 -6.12 8.34 -9.21
CA ILE A 93 -4.86 8.64 -9.89
C ILE A 93 -5.12 9.36 -11.22
N THR A 94 -6.13 8.91 -11.96
CA THR A 94 -6.51 9.52 -13.24
C THR A 94 -6.95 10.97 -13.06
N LEU A 95 -7.81 11.24 -12.07
CA LEU A 95 -8.24 12.60 -11.73
C LEU A 95 -7.06 13.49 -11.32
N LEU A 96 -6.18 13.00 -10.45
CA LEU A 96 -5.01 13.77 -10.00
C LEU A 96 -4.07 14.12 -11.14
N LEU A 97 -3.85 13.21 -12.09
CA LEU A 97 -3.02 13.48 -13.26
C LEU A 97 -3.68 14.46 -14.23
N LEU A 98 -4.99 14.36 -14.45
CA LEU A 98 -5.73 15.28 -15.29
C LEU A 98 -5.74 16.70 -14.71
N GLU A 99 -6.13 16.83 -13.44
CA GLU A 99 -6.16 18.12 -12.73
C GLU A 99 -4.75 18.70 -12.56
N GLY A 100 -3.76 17.86 -12.23
CA GLY A 100 -2.37 18.28 -12.12
C GLY A 100 -1.81 18.81 -13.43
N GLY A 101 -2.12 18.15 -14.55
CA GLY A 101 -1.75 18.62 -15.89
C GLY A 101 -2.43 19.94 -16.26
N TYR A 102 -3.74 20.05 -16.00
CA TYR A 102 -4.48 21.28 -16.24
C TYR A 102 -3.94 22.47 -15.44
N ILE A 103 -3.66 22.28 -14.14
CA ILE A 103 -3.06 23.32 -13.30
C ILE A 103 -1.68 23.71 -13.84
N PHE A 104 -0.85 22.74 -14.25
CA PHE A 104 0.46 23.01 -14.81
C PHE A 104 0.37 23.89 -16.06
N ASP A 105 -0.51 23.57 -17.00
CA ASP A 105 -0.68 24.34 -18.25
C ASP A 105 -1.17 25.77 -17.98
N VAL A 106 -2.08 25.96 -17.03
CA VAL A 106 -2.62 27.28 -16.65
C VAL A 106 -1.60 28.12 -15.88
N LEU A 107 -0.83 27.53 -14.97
CA LEU A 107 0.17 28.25 -14.17
C LEU A 107 1.52 28.42 -14.86
N SER A 108 1.85 27.59 -15.86
CA SER A 108 3.10 27.68 -16.65
C SER A 108 3.43 29.09 -17.16
N PRO A 109 2.49 29.87 -17.72
CA PRO A 109 2.77 31.25 -18.14
C PRO A 109 2.85 32.28 -16.98
N LEU A 110 2.38 31.93 -15.78
CA LEU A 110 2.27 32.84 -14.63
C LEU A 110 3.34 32.62 -13.56
N VAL A 111 3.93 31.41 -13.52
CA VAL A 111 4.91 30.99 -12.52
C VAL A 111 6.16 30.51 -13.22
N LYS A 112 7.31 31.09 -12.87
CA LYS A 112 8.62 30.63 -13.33
C LYS A 112 8.98 29.38 -12.53
N TRP A 113 8.67 28.21 -13.08
CA TRP A 113 9.06 26.93 -12.51
C TRP A 113 10.59 26.81 -12.57
N ASN A 114 11.26 26.86 -11.41
CA ASN A 114 12.67 26.51 -11.31
C ASN A 114 12.76 24.99 -11.15
N TYR A 115 13.16 24.31 -12.22
CA TYR A 115 13.57 22.89 -12.18
C TYR A 115 15.08 22.80 -11.91
#